data_AF-A0A838WJH6-F1
#
_entry.id   AF-A0A838WJH6-F1
#
_cell.length_a   1.000
_cell.length_b   1.000
_cell.length_c   1.000
_cell.angle_alpha   90.00
_cell.angle_beta   90.00
_cell.angle_gamma   90.00
#
_symmetry.space_group_name_H-M   'P 1'
#
loop_
_entity.id
_entity.type
_entity.pdbx_description
1 polymer ?
#
loop_
_entity_poly.entity_id
_entity_poly.type
_entity_poly.pdbx_seq_one_letter_code
_entity_poly.pdbx_strand_id
1 'polypeptide(L)' 'MSLLVAGTIGFVVAIAVLQILHRDLVRIVVGLYILWNAVNLLVVAVGATRGVRAPLDDGTAAPMA' A
#
# COMPACT_ATOMS: atom_id res chain seq x y z
N MET A 1 -8.78 0.39 -8.70
CA MET A 1 -8.58 1.19 -7.47
C MET A 1 -9.92 1.76 -6.99
N SER A 2 -10.33 1.48 -5.76
CA SER A 2 -11.54 2.06 -5.15
C SER A 2 -11.22 3.33 -4.39
N LEU A 3 -12.23 4.20 -4.18
CA LEU A 3 -12.08 5.46 -3.44
C LEU A 3 -11.55 5.23 -2.02
N LEU A 4 -11.98 4.15 -1.37
CA LEU A 4 -11.51 3.75 -0.04
C LEU A 4 -10.00 3.49 -0.03
N VAL A 5 -9.49 2.70 -0.97
CA VAL A 5 -8.05 2.41 -1.07
C VAL A 5 -7.24 3.68 -1.30
N ALA A 6 -7.71 4.55 -2.18
CA ALA A 6 -7.06 5.84 -2.44
C ALA A 6 -7.02 6.72 -1.18
N GLY A 7 -8.16 6.83 -0.47
CA GLY A 7 -8.27 7.59 0.78
C GLY A 7 -7.39 7.04 1.89
N THR A 8 -7.35 5.71 2.07
CA THR A 8 -6.48 5.06 3.06
C THR A 8 -5.01 5.36 2.77
N ILE A 9 -4.55 5.22 1.53
CA ILE A 9 -3.15 5.50 1.16
C ILE A 9 -2.83 6.98 1.44
N GLY A 10 -3.70 7.91 1.04
CA GLY A 10 -3.51 9.33 1.31
C GLY A 10 -3.42 9.65 2.81
N PHE A 11 -4.26 9.02 3.64
CA PHE A 11 -4.24 9.20 5.09
C PHE A 11 -2.95 8.68 5.72
N VAL A 12 -2.47 7.50 5.29
CA VAL A 12 -1.21 6.93 5.77
C VAL A 12 -0.01 7.79 5.37
N VAL A 13 0.00 8.34 4.14
CA VAL A 13 1.02 9.30 3.68
C VAL A 13 0.99 10.56 4.54
N ALA A 14 -0.19 11.13 4.81
CA ALA A 14 -0.31 12.32 5.66
C ALA A 14 0.25 12.08 7.06
N ILE A 15 -0.07 10.94 7.69
CA ILE A 15 0.50 10.55 8.99
C ILE A 15 2.02 10.44 8.94
N ALA A 16 2.55 9.80 7.89
CA ALA A 16 3.99 9.63 7.72
C ALA A 16 4.72 10.98 7.63
N VAL A 17 4.19 11.92 6.85
CA VAL A 17 4.76 13.27 6.73
C VAL A 17 4.69 14.03 8.05
N LEU A 18 3.57 13.94 8.78
CA LEU A 18 3.44 14.56 10.10
C LEU A 18 4.46 14.01 11.10
N GLN A 19 4.76 12.70 11.05
CA GLN A 19 5.77 12.10 11.92
C GLN A 19 7.19 12.56 11.59
N ILE A 20 7.51 12.75 10.30
CA ILE A 20 8.84 13.23 9.85
C ILE A 20 9.10 14.67 10.31
N LEU A 21 8.06 15.49 10.49
CA LEU A 21 8.22 16.88 10.93
C LEU A 21 8.58 17.02 12.42
N HIS A 22 8.49 15.94 13.20
CA HIS A 22 8.88 15.98 14.60
C HIS A 22 10.41 16.10 14.78
N ARG A 23 10.83 16.74 15.89
CA ARG A 23 12.24 16.89 16.28
C ARG A 23 12.87 15.60 16.86
N ASP A 24 12.08 14.54 16.98
CA ASP A 24 12.52 13.29 17.60
C ASP A 24 12.94 12.30 16.50
N LEU A 25 14.17 11.77 16.60
CA LEU A 25 14.73 10.86 15.61
C LEU A 25 13.93 9.57 15.46
N VAL A 26 13.39 9.03 16.56
CA VAL A 26 12.57 7.81 16.53
C VAL A 26 11.29 8.08 15.75
N ARG A 27 10.64 9.23 15.98
CA ARG A 27 9.45 9.64 15.23
C ARG A 27 9.74 9.81 13.75
N ILE A 28 10.89 10.40 13.40
CA ILE A 28 11.31 10.54 12.00
C ILE A 28 11.48 9.16 11.34
N VAL A 29 12.19 8.23 11.99
CA VAL A 29 12.42 6.88 11.46
C VAL A 29 11.11 6.10 11.30
N VAL A 30 10.22 6.20 12.28
CA VAL A 30 8.88 5.58 12.18
C VAL A 30 8.07 6.21 11.05
N GLY A 31 8.11 7.54 10.89
CA GLY A 31 7.49 8.24 9.78
C GLY A 31 8.02 7.76 8.43
N LEU A 32 9.34 7.56 8.31
CA LEU A 32 9.98 7.05 7.11
C LEU A 32 9.56 5.60 6.80
N TYR A 33 9.49 4.74 7.82
CA TYR A 33 9.00 3.36 7.69
C TYR A 33 7.55 3.30 7.23
N ILE A 34 6.68 4.15 7.80
CA ILE A 34 5.28 4.24 7.38
C ILE A 34 5.19 4.72 5.93
N LEU A 35 5.97 5.74 5.56
CA LEU A 35 6.01 6.25 4.19
C LEU A 35 6.44 5.17 3.20
N TRP A 36 7.45 4.38 3.53
CA TRP A 36 7.92 3.26 2.71
C TRP A 36 6.79 2.27 2.44
N ASN A 37 6.05 1.88 3.47
CA ASN A 37 4.89 0.99 3.32
C ASN A 37 3.78 1.63 2.47
N ALA A 38 3.49 2.93 2.68
CA ALA A 38 2.48 3.64 1.91
C ALA A 38 2.80 3.70 0.40
N VAL A 39 4.07 3.91 0.06
CA VAL A 39 4.54 3.87 -1.35
C VAL A 39 4.37 2.49 -1.95
N ASN A 40 4.73 1.43 -1.22
CA ASN A 40 4.52 0.05 -1.69
C ASN A 40 3.02 -0.24 -1.94
N LEU A 41 2.13 0.18 -1.04
CA LEU A 41 0.69 0.07 -1.23
C LEU A 41 0.19 0.85 -2.44
N LEU A 42 0.74 2.04 -2.68
CA LEU A 42 0.40 2.86 -3.85
C LEU A 42 0.80 2.17 -5.15
N VAL A 43 2.02 1.63 -5.22
CA VAL A 43 2.51 0.90 -6.40
C VAL A 43 1.59 -0.27 -6.72
N VAL A 44 1.23 -1.06 -5.71
CA VAL A 44 0.29 -2.19 -5.89
C VAL A 44 -1.08 -1.70 -6.32
N ALA A 45 -1.62 -0.65 -5.69
CA ALA A 45 -2.96 -0.14 -5.98
C ALA A 45 -3.09 0.43 -7.40
N VAL A 46 -2.02 1.05 -7.92
CA VAL A 46 -1.95 1.59 -9.29
C VAL A 46 -1.69 0.48 -10.31
N GLY A 47 -0.81 -0.47 -9.99
CA GLY A 47 -0.44 -1.59 -10.86
C GLY A 47 -1.48 -2.71 -10.92
N ALA A 48 -2.41 -2.76 -9.97
CA ALA A 48 -3.50 -3.72 -9.97
C ALA A 48 -4.49 -3.46 -11.12
N THR A 49 -4.33 -4.20 -12.22
CA THR A 49 -5.35 -4.35 -13.25
C THR A 49 -6.51 -5.19 -12.70
N ARG A 50 -7.71 -5.13 -13.31
CA ARG A 50 -8.94 -5.81 -12.83
C ARG A 50 -8.88 -7.36 -12.95
N GLY A 51 -7.79 -7.99 -12.52
CA GLY A 51 -7.64 -9.43 -12.43
C GLY A 51 -8.15 -9.96 -11.09
N VAL A 52 -9.04 -10.95 -11.14
CA VAL A 52 -9.54 -11.68 -9.95
C VAL A 52 -8.59 -12.84 -9.57
N ARG A 53 -7.61 -13.16 -10.43
CA ARG A 53 -6.69 -14.29 -10.26
C ARG A 53 -5.28 -13.82 -9.88
N ALA A 54 -4.62 -14.63 -9.05
CA ALA A 54 -3.21 -14.47 -8.74
C ALA A 54 -2.35 -14.55 -10.03
N PRO A 55 -1.23 -13.82 -10.12
CA PRO A 55 -0.38 -13.82 -11.31
C PRO A 55 0.25 -15.19 -11.64
N LEU A 56 0.38 -16.05 -10.63
CA LEU A 56 0.84 -17.43 -10.75
C LEU A 56 -0.24 -18.33 -10.15
N ASP A 57 -0.71 -19.29 -10.93
CA ASP A 57 -1.57 -20.36 -10.46
C ASP A 57 -0.85 -21.71 -10.59
N ASP A 58 -1.00 -22.58 -9.60
CA ASP A 58 -0.26 -23.85 -9.52
C ASP A 58 -0.87 -24.92 -10.46
N GLY A 59 -1.76 -24.52 -11.40
CA GLY A 59 -2.54 -25.42 -12.26
C GLY A 59 -3.53 -26.35 -11.53
N THR A 60 -3.50 -26.39 -10.20
CA THR A 60 -4.38 -27.22 -9.34
C THR A 60 -5.70 -26.52 -8.99
N ALA A 61 -5.84 -25.23 -9.30
CA ALA A 61 -7.12 -24.52 -9.26
C ALA A 61 -7.98 -24.98 -10.44
N ALA A 62 -8.67 -26.11 -10.24
CA ALA A 62 -9.60 -26.73 -11.18
C ALA A 62 -10.53 -25.70 -11.86
N PRO A 63 -10.94 -25.94 -13.12
CA PRO A 63 -11.89 -25.08 -13.81
C PRO A 63 -13.22 -25.16 -13.06
N MET A 64 -13.60 -24.06 -12.40
CA MET A 64 -14.98 -23.86 -11.98
C MET A 64 -15.72 -23.36 -13.20
N ALA A 65 -16.58 -24.24 -13.73
CA ALA A 65 -17.48 -24.02 -14.86
C ALA A 65 -18.45 -22.86 -14.64
#